data_AF-A0A949PF31-F1
#
_entry.id   AF-A0A949PF31-F1
#
_cell.length_a   1.000
_cell.length_b   1.000
_cell.length_c   1.000
_cell.angle_alpha   90.00
_cell.angle_beta   90.00
_cell.angle_gamma   90.00
#
_symmetry.space_group_name_H-M   'P 1'
#
loop_
_entity.id
_entity.type
_entity.pdbx_description
1 polymer ?
#
loop_
_entity_poly.entity_id
_entity_poly.type
_entity_poly.pdbx_seq_one_letter_code
_entity_poly.pdbx_strand_id
1 'polypeptide(L)' 'MESVQATKQRFGIIGNDPKLNRVIEKAIQVAPTDISVLVTGESGVGKESIPKIIHSLSHRKHG' A
#
# COMPACT_ATOMS: atom_id res chain seq x y z
N MET A 1 -14.88 3.33 1.56
CA MET A 1 -13.56 3.00 0.99
C MET A 1 -12.52 3.76 1.78
N GLU A 2 -11.42 3.12 2.20
CA GLU A 2 -10.32 3.83 2.87
C GLU A 2 -9.70 4.80 1.85
N SER A 3 -9.51 6.07 2.22
CA SER A 3 -8.95 7.07 1.32
C SER A 3 -7.42 6.99 1.31
N VAL A 4 -6.78 7.37 0.20
CA VAL A 4 -5.30 7.44 0.09
C VAL A 4 -4.69 8.24 1.25
N GLN A 5 -5.36 9.31 1.70
CA GLN A 5 -4.89 10.13 2.81
C GLN A 5 -4.95 9.40 4.16
N ALA A 6 -6.02 8.65 4.44
CA ALA A 6 -6.14 7.86 5.66
C ALA A 6 -5.08 6.75 5.71
N THR A 7 -4.87 6.06 4.59
CA THR A 7 -3.81 5.04 4.48
C THR A 7 -2.43 5.65 4.70
N LYS A 8 -2.12 6.81 4.10
CA LYS A 8 -0.84 7.51 4.36
C LYS A 8 -0.60 7.78 5.84
N GLN A 9 -1.59 8.35 6.53
CA GLN A 9 -1.50 8.67 7.96
C GLN A 9 -1.28 7.40 8.80
N ARG A 10 -2.02 6.34 8.51
CA ARG A 10 -1.95 5.07 9.23
C ARG A 10 -0.58 4.39 9.12
N PHE A 11 0.08 4.51 7.97
CA PHE A 11 1.38 3.88 7.70
C PHE A 11 2.56 4.86 7.80
N GLY A 12 2.34 6.08 8.30
CA GLY A 12 3.40 7.09 8.46
C GLY A 12 4.03 7.54 7.14
N ILE A 13 3.29 7.45 6.02
CA ILE A 13 3.77 7.86 4.71
C ILE A 13 3.55 9.37 4.54
N ILE A 14 4.64 10.09 4.32
CA ILE A 14 4.63 11.54 4.10
C ILE A 14 4.90 11.83 2.61
N GLY A 15 4.17 12.79 2.04
CA GLY A 15 4.35 13.24 0.67
C GLY A 15 3.03 13.33 -0.11
N ASN A 16 3.03 14.12 -1.19
CA ASN A 16 1.85 14.33 -2.04
C ASN A 16 2.13 14.13 -3.53
N ASP A 17 3.17 13.34 -3.85
CA ASP A 17 3.48 13.04 -5.24
C ASP A 17 2.35 12.19 -5.89
N PRO A 18 1.88 12.54 -7.10
CA PRO A 18 0.83 11.78 -7.77
C PRO A 18 1.18 10.31 -8.02
N LYS A 19 2.45 9.98 -8.26
CA LYS A 19 2.90 8.58 -8.44
C LYS A 19 2.81 7.82 -7.13
N LEU A 20 3.19 8.43 -6.02
CA LEU A 20 3.02 7.84 -4.68
C LEU A 20 1.54 7.57 -4.39
N ASN A 21 0.66 8.55 -4.65
CA ASN A 21 -0.79 8.40 -4.48
C ASN A 21 -1.33 7.23 -5.29
N ARG A 22 -0.91 7.12 -6.55
CA ARG A 22 -1.34 6.04 -7.45
C ARG A 22 -0.86 4.66 -7.00
N VAL A 23 0.33 4.55 -6.43
CA VAL A 23 0.83 3.27 -5.88
C VAL A 23 0.01 2.86 -4.66
N ILE A 24 -0.32 3.80 -3.76
CA ILE A 24 -1.17 3.53 -2.59
C ILE A 24 -2.59 3.15 -3.02
N GLU A 25 -3.16 3.86 -3.99
CA GLU A 25 -4.48 3.53 -4.53
C GLU A 25 -4.52 2.12 -5.12
N LYS A 26 -3.50 1.73 -5.90
CA LYS A 26 -3.36 0.35 -6.39
C LYS A 26 -3.27 -0.65 -5.23
N ALA A 27 -2.50 -0.35 -4.19
CA ALA A 27 -2.38 -1.20 -3.01
C ALA A 27 -3.74 -1.44 -2.33
N ILE A 28 -4.55 -0.38 -2.18
CA ILE A 28 -5.92 -0.45 -1.63
C ILE A 28 -6.81 -1.32 -2.53
N GLN A 29 -6.71 -1.16 -3.85
CA GLN A 29 -7.54 -1.90 -4.82
C GLN A 29 -7.20 -3.41 -4.87
N VAL A 30 -5.92 -3.79 -4.77
CA VAL A 30 -5.51 -5.20 -4.85
C VAL A 30 -5.64 -5.92 -3.51
N ALA A 31 -5.62 -5.22 -2.38
CA ALA A 31 -5.68 -5.80 -1.04
C ALA A 31 -6.83 -6.81 -0.80
N PRO A 32 -8.09 -6.57 -1.22
CA PRO A 32 -9.18 -7.53 -1.00
C PRO A 32 -9.15 -8.76 -1.94
N THR A 33 -8.21 -8.83 -2.88
CA THR A 33 -8.12 -9.91 -3.87
C THR A 33 -7.14 -11.01 -3.43
N ASP A 34 -7.28 -12.21 -3.99
CA ASP A 34 -6.35 -13.33 -3.77
C ASP A 34 -5.38 -13.53 -4.94
N ILE A 35 -4.76 -12.44 -5.38
CA ILE A 35 -3.73 -12.47 -6.43
C ILE A 35 -2.33 -12.29 -5.83
N SER A 36 -1.32 -12.83 -6.52
CA SER A 36 0.07 -12.53 -6.18
C SER A 36 0.45 -11.10 -6.61
N VAL A 37 1.12 -10.36 -5.74
CA VAL A 37 1.57 -8.98 -6.01
C VAL A 37 3.10 -8.93 -5.99
N LEU A 38 3.69 -8.42 -7.08
CA LEU A 38 5.12 -8.11 -7.16
C LEU A 38 5.36 -6.64 -6.82
N VAL A 39 6.17 -6.36 -5.80
CA VAL A 39 6.59 -5.00 -5.44
C VAL A 39 8.05 -4.80 -5.83
N THR A 40 8.29 -3.84 -6.73
CA THR A 40 9.62 -3.52 -7.26
C THR A 40 10.09 -2.14 -6.81
N GLY A 41 11.40 -1.95 -6.74
CA GLY A 41 12.02 -0.66 -6.45
C GLY A 41 13.49 -0.83 -6.06
N GLU A 42 14.25 0.25 -6.23
CA GLU A 42 15.67 0.30 -5.87
C GLU A 42 15.90 0.08 -4.36
N SER A 43 17.16 -0.10 -3.97
CA SER A 43 17.51 -0.20 -2.56
C SER A 43 17.23 1.12 -1.84
N GLY A 44 16.66 1.07 -0.64
CA GLY A 44 16.40 2.25 0.19
C GLY A 44 15.16 3.10 -0.15
N VAL A 45 14.33 2.72 -1.13
CA VAL A 45 13.14 3.52 -1.54
C VAL A 45 11.89 3.34 -0.66
N GLY A 46 11.97 2.55 0.42
CA GLY A 46 10.82 2.31 1.31
C GLY A 46 9.74 1.39 0.74
N LYS A 47 10.10 0.49 -0.19
CA LYS A 47 9.14 -0.42 -0.87
C LYS A 47 8.39 -1.34 0.09
N GLU A 48 8.91 -1.59 1.28
CA GLU A 48 8.32 -2.42 2.34
C GLU A 48 7.00 -1.85 2.91
N SER A 49 6.73 -0.56 2.71
CA SER A 49 5.45 0.04 3.10
C SER A 49 4.28 -0.52 2.29
N ILE A 50 4.50 -0.86 1.02
CA ILE A 50 3.43 -1.31 0.11
C ILE A 50 2.89 -2.71 0.50
N PRO A 51 3.73 -3.75 0.72
CA PRO A 51 3.26 -5.03 1.24
C PRO A 51 2.52 -4.92 2.57
N LYS A 52 2.97 -4.03 3.48
CA LYS A 52 2.31 -3.79 4.78
C LYS A 52 0.90 -3.23 4.60
N ILE A 53 0.73 -2.26 3.69
CA ILE A 53 -0.58 -1.73 3.32
C ILE A 53 -1.47 -2.86 2.78
N ILE A 54 -0.99 -3.59 1.77
CA ILE A 54 -1.76 -4.65 1.11
C ILE A 54 -2.21 -5.70 2.14
N HIS A 55 -1.30 -6.20 2.97
CA HIS A 55 -1.63 -7.20 3.97
C HIS A 55 -2.65 -6.67 4.99
N SER A 56 -2.45 -5.47 5.53
CA SER A 56 -3.33 -4.89 6.55
C SER A 56 -4.76 -4.59 6.06
N LEU A 57 -4.92 -4.35 4.75
CA LEU A 57 -6.22 -4.11 4.12
C LEU A 57 -6.83 -5.37 3.48
N SER A 58 -6.10 -6.48 3.48
CA SER A 58 -6.58 -7.76 2.96
C SER A 58 -7.47 -8.51 3.96
N HIS A 59 -8.19 -9.52 3.45
CA HIS A 59 -8.93 -10.46 4.29
C HIS A 59 -8.01 -11.33 5.18
N ARG A 60 -6.70 -11.37 4.88
CA ARG A 60 -5.69 -12.17 5.59
C ARG A 60 -4.95 -11.41 6.70
N LYS A 61 -5.39 -10.21 7.06
CA LYS A 61 -4.70 -9.32 8.02
C LYS A 61 -4.57 -9.85 9.46
N HIS A 62 -5.26 -10.94 9.80
CA HIS A 62 -5.21 -11.59 11.12
C HIS A 62 -4.60 -13.00 11.06
N GLY A 63 -4.12 -13.42 9.89
CA GLY A 63 -3.46 -14.70 9.71
C GLY A 63 -1.99 -14.66 10.09
#